data_AF-A0A090N1R2-F1
#
_entry.id   AF-A0A090N1R2-F1
#
_cell.length_a   1.000
_cell.length_b   1.000
_cell.length_c   1.000
_cell.angle_alpha   90.00
_cell.angle_beta   90.00
_cell.angle_gamma   90.00
#
_symmetry.space_group_name_H-M   'P 1'
#
loop_
_entity.id
_entity.type
_entity.pdbx_description
1 polymer ?
#
loop_
_entity_poly.entity_id
_entity_poly.type
_entity_poly.pdbx_seq_one_letter_code
_entity_poly.pdbx_strand_id
1 'polypeptide(L)'
;MNDKFINIGYIFTNAAGGPIDLNKINNIIKGGAIKETTEISSIKKPATTHTLHHSHISTLAQLGINLKAMQEHVGHSDYKKI
;
A
#
# COMPACT_ATOMS: atom_id res chain seq x y z
N MET A 1 -3.07 -28.07 -4.55
CA MET A 1 -3.76 -27.03 -3.76
C MET A 1 -3.29 -27.16 -2.32
N ASN A 2 -3.19 -26.07 -1.56
CA ASN A 2 -2.82 -26.19 -0.15
C ASN A 2 -4.04 -26.70 0.62
N ASP A 3 -4.00 -27.95 1.10
CA ASP A 3 -5.12 -28.60 1.79
C ASP A 3 -5.53 -27.90 3.09
N LYS A 4 -4.72 -26.94 3.58
CA LYS A 4 -4.99 -26.10 4.75
C LYS A 4 -5.60 -24.74 4.42
N PHE A 5 -5.84 -24.44 3.14
CA PHE A 5 -6.41 -23.15 2.73
C PHE A 5 -7.93 -23.13 2.96
N ILE A 6 -8.40 -22.18 3.75
CA ILE A 6 -9.82 -21.95 4.00
C ILE A 6 -10.19 -20.58 3.44
N ASN A 7 -11.04 -20.55 2.41
CA ASN A 7 -11.54 -19.28 1.87
C ASN A 7 -12.59 -18.68 2.82
N ILE A 8 -12.22 -17.59 3.49
CA ILE A 8 -13.10 -16.85 4.41
C ILE A 8 -13.47 -15.46 3.88
N GLY A 9 -13.29 -15.21 2.58
CA GLY A 9 -13.74 -13.97 1.91
C GLY A 9 -12.74 -12.81 1.88
N TYR A 10 -11.51 -12.99 2.37
CA TYR A 10 -10.45 -12.00 2.19
C TYR A 10 -9.79 -12.14 0.80
N ILE A 11 -9.47 -11.01 0.17
CA ILE A 11 -8.77 -10.97 -1.13
C ILE A 11 -7.25 -11.14 -0.94
N PHE A 12 -6.67 -10.48 0.07
CA PHE A 12 -5.26 -10.57 0.40
C PHE A 12 -5.06 -11.48 1.62
N THR A 13 -4.71 -12.73 1.36
CA THR A 13 -4.60 -13.76 2.39
C THR A 13 -3.17 -14.25 2.58
N ASN A 14 -2.93 -14.86 3.74
CA ASN A 14 -1.82 -15.78 3.92
C ASN A 14 -2.12 -17.13 3.23
N ALA A 15 -1.16 -18.05 3.28
CA ALA A 15 -1.27 -19.35 2.62
C ALA A 15 -2.38 -20.27 3.17
N ALA A 16 -2.94 -19.96 4.34
CA ALA A 16 -4.04 -20.69 4.96
C ALA A 16 -5.41 -20.00 4.75
N GLY A 17 -5.46 -18.84 4.09
CA GLY A 17 -6.69 -18.11 3.79
C GLY A 17 -7.10 -17.06 4.84
N GLY A 18 -6.36 -16.95 5.94
CA GLY A 18 -6.49 -15.82 6.88
C GLY A 18 -6.00 -14.50 6.26
N PRO A 19 -6.43 -13.33 6.76
CA PRO A 19 -5.98 -12.04 6.23
C PRO A 19 -4.47 -11.89 6.36
N ILE A 20 -3.85 -11.14 5.45
CA ILE A 20 -2.44 -10.81 5.55
C ILE A 20 -2.17 -9.93 6.78
N ASP A 21 -1.12 -10.27 7.53
CA ASP A 21 -0.70 -9.50 8.70
C ASP A 21 0.03 -8.21 8.29
N LEU A 22 -0.18 -7.13 9.05
CA LEU A 22 0.45 -5.83 8.80
C LEU A 22 1.98 -5.88 8.91
N ASN A 23 2.55 -6.68 9.82
CA ASN A 23 3.99 -6.85 9.90
C ASN A 23 4.52 -7.57 8.67
N LYS A 24 3.74 -8.50 8.11
CA LYS A 24 4.09 -9.17 6.86
C LYS A 24 4.12 -8.20 5.68
N ILE A 25 3.15 -7.29 5.59
CA ILE A 25 3.17 -6.18 4.61
C ILE A 25 4.41 -5.31 4.81
N ASN A 26 4.70 -4.91 6.05
CA ASN A 26 5.87 -4.09 6.36
C ASN A 26 7.19 -4.79 6.01
N ASN A 27 7.28 -6.10 6.21
CA ASN A 27 8.45 -6.90 5.85
C ASN A 27 8.61 -7.03 4.33
N ILE A 28 7.52 -7.20 3.58
CA ILE A 28 7.55 -7.21 2.11
C ILE A 28 8.06 -5.84 1.59
N ILE A 29 7.61 -4.75 2.21
CA ILE A 29 8.02 -3.40 1.80
C ILE A 29 9.48 -3.11 2.17
N LYS A 30 9.90 -3.46 3.39
CA LYS A 30 11.25 -3.17 3.90
C LYS A 30 12.31 -4.18 3.48
N GLY A 31 11.94 -5.38 3.08
CA GLY A 31 12.88 -6.50 2.91
C GLY A 31 12.60 -7.39 1.71
N GLY A 32 11.49 -7.19 0.99
CA GLY A 32 11.12 -7.97 -0.19
C GLY A 32 11.21 -7.15 -1.48
N ALA A 33 10.33 -7.48 -2.43
CA ALA A 33 10.34 -6.94 -3.79
C ALA A 33 10.39 -5.40 -3.88
N ILE A 34 9.77 -4.68 -2.95
CA ILE A 34 9.82 -3.20 -2.94
C ILE A 34 11.22 -2.71 -2.59
N LYS A 35 11.89 -3.32 -1.59
CA LYS A 35 13.26 -2.96 -1.26
C LYS A 35 14.21 -3.29 -2.42
N GLU A 36 14.11 -4.50 -2.97
CA GLU A 36 14.92 -4.91 -4.13
C GLU A 36 14.75 -3.94 -5.30
N THR A 37 13.50 -3.54 -5.58
CA THR A 37 13.19 -2.52 -6.61
C THR A 37 13.83 -1.17 -6.28
N THR A 38 13.78 -0.74 -5.02
CA THR A 38 14.42 0.53 -4.62
C THR A 38 15.94 0.46 -4.70
N GLU A 39 16.56 -0.69 -4.42
CA GLU A 39 18.02 -0.89 -4.49
C GLU A 39 18.54 -0.93 -5.93
N ILE A 40 17.76 -1.49 -6.86
CA ILE A 40 18.06 -1.46 -8.31
C ILE A 40 17.80 -0.06 -8.90
N SER A 41 16.86 0.68 -8.32
CA SER A 41 16.60 2.07 -8.69
C SER A 41 17.59 3.04 -8.04
N SER A 42 17.62 4.29 -8.50
CA SER A 42 18.38 5.36 -7.83
C SER A 42 17.65 5.97 -6.60
N ILE A 43 16.63 5.29 -6.06
CA ILE A 43 15.82 5.79 -4.94
C ILE A 43 16.53 5.49 -3.61
N LYS A 44 17.06 6.53 -2.98
CA LYS A 44 17.76 6.43 -1.68
C LYS A 44 16.84 6.51 -0.46
N LYS A 45 15.57 6.87 -0.64
CA LYS A 45 14.60 7.03 0.46
C LYS A 45 13.93 5.69 0.77
N PRO A 46 13.73 5.34 2.05
CA PRO A 46 13.02 4.12 2.41
C PRO A 46 11.56 4.20 1.96
N ALA A 47 11.11 3.17 1.24
CA ALA A 47 9.70 2.98 0.93
C ALA A 47 8.96 2.41 2.16
N THR A 48 7.75 2.91 2.41
CA THR A 48 6.83 2.46 3.45
C THR A 48 5.41 2.46 2.90
N THR A 49 4.46 1.83 3.58
CA THR A 49 3.03 1.94 3.23
C THR A 49 2.58 3.40 3.13
N HIS A 50 3.06 4.24 4.05
CA HIS A 50 2.77 5.67 4.05
C HIS A 50 3.37 6.40 2.84
N THR A 51 4.61 6.07 2.47
CA THR A 51 5.28 6.63 1.29
C THR A 51 4.51 6.27 0.02
N LEU A 52 4.05 5.02 -0.11
CA LEU A 52 3.27 4.56 -1.26
C LEU A 52 1.92 5.29 -1.35
N HIS A 53 1.24 5.47 -0.21
CA HIS A 53 -0.01 6.22 -0.14
C HIS A 53 0.17 7.69 -0.58
N HIS A 54 1.24 8.35 -0.12
CA HIS A 54 1.56 9.71 -0.56
C HIS A 54 1.93 9.80 -2.04
N SER A 55 2.66 8.82 -2.55
CA SER A 55 2.95 8.72 -3.99
C SER A 55 1.68 8.61 -4.81
N HIS A 56 0.70 7.79 -4.38
CA HIS A 56 -0.60 7.66 -5.04
C HIS A 56 -1.34 9.01 -5.11
N ILE A 57 -1.46 9.71 -3.98
CA ILE A 57 -2.07 11.06 -3.93
C ILE A 57 -1.34 12.02 -4.86
N SER A 58 0.00 12.03 -4.83
CA SER A 58 0.82 12.90 -5.67
C SER A 58 0.63 12.60 -7.16
N THR A 59 0.46 11.33 -7.54
CA THR A 59 0.16 10.93 -8.91
C THR A 59 -1.22 11.42 -9.34
N LEU A 60 -2.25 11.23 -8.51
CA LEU A 60 -3.60 11.74 -8.81
C LEU A 60 -3.62 13.27 -8.99
N ALA A 61 -2.83 14.00 -8.17
CA ALA A 61 -2.67 15.44 -8.30
C ALA A 61 -1.96 15.86 -9.59
N GLN A 62 -0.89 15.15 -9.97
CA GLN A 62 -0.19 15.39 -11.24
C GLN A 62 -1.07 15.11 -12.47
N LEU A 63 -2.03 14.18 -12.35
CA LEU A 63 -3.02 13.89 -13.40
C LEU A 63 -4.15 14.93 -13.46
N GLY A 64 -4.13 15.96 -12.63
CA GLY A 64 -5.13 17.03 -12.64
C GLY A 64 -6.50 16.62 -12.11
N ILE A 65 -6.58 15.52 -11.37
CA ILE A 65 -7.81 15.15 -10.66
C ILE A 65 -8.12 16.26 -9.65
N ASN A 66 -9.39 16.62 -9.47
CA ASN A 66 -9.72 17.66 -8.50
C ASN A 66 -9.57 17.12 -7.06
N LEU A 67 -9.29 18.01 -6.11
CA LEU A 67 -9.02 17.65 -4.72
C LEU A 67 -10.18 16.86 -4.08
N LYS A 68 -11.42 17.22 -4.38
CA LYS A 68 -12.60 16.58 -3.79
C LYS A 68 -12.72 15.11 -4.23
N ALA A 69 -12.54 14.84 -5.52
CA ALA A 69 -12.53 13.50 -6.07
C ALA A 69 -11.37 12.66 -5.51
N MET A 70 -10.20 13.26 -5.28
CA MET A 70 -9.10 12.57 -4.61
C MET A 70 -9.44 12.22 -3.16
N GLN A 71 -10.02 13.16 -2.41
CA GLN A 71 -10.40 12.95 -1.00
C GLN A 71 -11.44 11.84 -0.85
N GLU A 72 -12.46 11.83 -1.71
CA GLU A 72 -13.48 10.77 -1.77
C GLU A 72 -12.84 9.42 -2.10
N HIS A 73 -11.83 9.39 -2.98
CA HIS A 73 -11.13 8.16 -3.39
C HIS A 73 -10.18 7.60 -2.32
N VAL A 74 -9.44 8.44 -1.58
CA VAL A 74 -8.46 7.99 -0.57
C VAL A 74 -9.01 7.89 0.85
N GLY A 75 -10.29 8.24 1.06
CA GLY A 75 -10.98 8.08 2.34
C GLY A 75 -10.54 9.04 3.45
N HIS A 76 -9.87 10.16 3.13
CA HIS A 76 -9.49 11.17 4.12
C HIS A 76 -10.65 12.13 4.41
N SER A 77 -11.27 11.99 5.59
CA SER A 77 -12.23 12.98 6.12
C SER A 77 -11.54 14.11 6.90
N ASP A 78 -10.36 13.86 7.46
CA ASP A 78 -9.60 14.83 8.26
C ASP A 78 -8.70 15.70 7.40
N TYR A 79 -9.20 16.86 7.00
CA TYR A 79 -8.32 17.98 6.73
C TYR A 79 -7.98 18.65 8.07
N LYS A 80 -6.69 18.81 8.36
CA LYS A 80 -6.27 19.72 9.42
C LYS A 80 -6.62 21.13 8.93
N LYS A 81 -7.67 21.71 9.50
CA LYS A 81 -8.06 23.10 9.34
C LYS A 81 -6.88 23.97 9.81
N ILE A 82 -6.12 24.50 8.86
CA ILE A 82 -5.13 25.56 9.12
C ILE A 82 -5.84 26.85 9.51
#